data_AF-A0A2E6IN08-F1
#
_entry.id   AF-A0A2E6IN08-F1
#
_cell.length_a   1.000
_cell.length_b   1.000
_cell.length_c   1.000
_cell.angle_alpha   90.00
_cell.angle_beta   90.00
_cell.angle_gamma   90.00
#
_symmetry.space_group_name_H-M   'P 1'
#
loop_
_entity.id
_entity.type
_entity.pdbx_description
1 polymer ?
#
loop_
_entity_poly.entity_id
_entity_poly.type
_entity_poly.pdbx_seq_one_letter_code
_entity_poly.pdbx_strand_id
1 'polypeptide(L)'
;MALSSEVGELSDIFQWMSEEQSKLNNIDPKSYELAKEELADIFLYLLRLSDKLGIDLREESEKKLKLNGEKYPVNLSKGNSVKYNRRDE
;
A
#
# COMPACT_ATOMS: atom_id res chain seq x y z
N MET A 1 13.93 3.62 -10.74
CA MET A 1 14.47 2.86 -9.59
C MET A 1 13.77 1.51 -9.57
N ALA A 2 14.42 0.41 -9.18
CA ALA A 2 13.79 -0.93 -9.25
C ALA A 2 12.44 -0.99 -8.51
N LEU A 3 12.38 -0.48 -7.28
CA LEU A 3 11.12 -0.38 -6.50
C LEU A 3 9.96 0.29 -7.26
N SER A 4 10.22 1.37 -8.00
CA SER A 4 9.16 2.06 -8.75
C SER A 4 8.71 1.27 -9.99
N SER A 5 9.57 0.39 -10.52
CA SER A 5 9.23 -0.53 -11.61
C SER A 5 8.24 -1.57 -11.12
N GLU A 6 8.55 -2.27 -10.02
CA GLU A 6 7.70 -3.35 -9.49
C GLU A 6 6.32 -2.84 -9.04
N VAL A 7 6.25 -1.60 -8.53
CA VAL A 7 4.95 -0.96 -8.25
C VAL A 7 4.15 -0.72 -9.53
N GLY A 8 4.83 -0.41 -10.64
CA GLY A 8 4.23 -0.31 -11.96
C GLY A 8 3.72 -1.66 -12.46
N GLU A 9 4.53 -2.71 -12.36
CA GLU A 9 4.16 -4.07 -12.75
C GLU A 9 2.96 -4.59 -11.94
N LEU A 10 2.94 -4.36 -10.61
CA LEU A 10 1.77 -4.61 -9.78
C LEU A 10 0.54 -3.82 -10.27
N SER A 11 0.72 -2.54 -10.61
CA SER A 11 -0.39 -1.69 -11.08
C SER A 11 -0.95 -2.18 -12.41
N ASP A 12 -0.09 -2.68 -13.30
CA ASP A 12 -0.46 -3.18 -14.63
C ASP A 12 -1.40 -4.38 -14.56
N ILE A 13 -1.29 -5.23 -13.52
CA ILE A 13 -2.19 -6.35 -13.27
C ILE A 13 -3.63 -5.86 -13.07
N PHE A 14 -3.82 -4.78 -12.31
CA PHE A 14 -5.14 -4.28 -11.92
C PHE A 14 -5.69 -3.18 -12.83
N GLN A 15 -4.88 -2.62 -13.74
CA GLN A 15 -5.17 -1.37 -14.44
C GLN A 15 -6.52 -1.36 -15.20
N TRP A 16 -6.97 -2.52 -15.71
CA TRP A 16 -8.22 -2.67 -16.48
C TRP A 16 -9.32 -3.40 -15.70
N MET A 17 -9.10 -3.70 -14.41
CA MET A 17 -10.07 -4.38 -13.56
C MET A 17 -11.03 -3.39 -12.92
N SER A 18 -12.31 -3.76 -12.86
CA SER A 18 -13.25 -3.13 -11.93
C SER A 18 -12.95 -3.52 -10.48
N GLU A 19 -13.45 -2.73 -9.52
CA GLU A 19 -13.32 -3.04 -8.09
C GLU A 19 -13.88 -4.43 -7.73
N GLU A 20 -14.99 -4.86 -8.34
CA GLU A 20 -15.52 -6.20 -8.09
C GLU A 20 -14.59 -7.28 -8.61
N GLN A 21 -13.94 -7.10 -9.76
CA GLN A 21 -13.01 -8.07 -10.34
C GLN A 21 -11.73 -8.21 -9.52
N SER A 22 -11.24 -7.13 -8.90
CA SER A 22 -9.99 -7.14 -8.13
C SER A 22 -10.11 -7.80 -6.75
N LYS A 23 -11.33 -8.12 -6.30
CA LYS A 23 -11.56 -8.81 -5.01
C LYS A 23 -11.01 -10.23 -5.04
N LEU A 24 -10.50 -10.68 -3.90
CA LEU A 24 -9.92 -12.01 -3.70
C LEU A 24 -10.77 -13.17 -4.25
N ASN A 25 -12.09 -13.08 -4.14
CA ASN A 25 -12.99 -14.15 -4.59
C ASN A 25 -13.28 -14.13 -6.10
N ASN A 26 -12.93 -13.05 -6.79
CA ASN A 26 -13.29 -12.79 -8.19
C ASN A 26 -12.08 -12.65 -9.12
N ILE A 27 -10.90 -12.33 -8.57
CA ILE A 27 -9.67 -12.21 -9.33
C ILE A 27 -9.31 -13.56 -9.96
N ASP A 28 -8.88 -13.56 -11.22
CA ASP A 28 -8.49 -14.79 -11.88
C ASP A 28 -7.18 -15.34 -11.26
N PRO A 29 -6.99 -16.67 -11.21
CA PRO A 29 -5.83 -17.26 -10.55
C PRO A 29 -4.49 -16.80 -11.09
N LYS A 30 -4.40 -16.46 -12.39
CA LYS A 30 -3.14 -16.04 -13.01
C LYS A 30 -2.76 -14.65 -12.53
N SER A 31 -3.69 -13.70 -12.57
CA SER A 31 -3.48 -12.34 -12.04
C SER A 31 -3.16 -12.36 -10.55
N TYR A 32 -3.78 -13.25 -9.77
CA TYR A 32 -3.48 -13.40 -8.36
C TYR A 32 -2.06 -13.89 -8.09
N GLU A 33 -1.58 -14.88 -8.85
CA GLU A 33 -0.20 -15.36 -8.72
C GLU A 33 0.81 -14.29 -9.13
N LEU A 34 0.58 -13.56 -10.23
CA LEU A 34 1.42 -12.42 -10.61
C LEU A 34 1.45 -11.35 -9.50
N ALA A 35 0.29 -11.00 -8.93
CA ALA A 35 0.23 -10.01 -7.86
C ALA A 35 1.05 -10.42 -6.63
N LYS A 36 1.15 -11.72 -6.33
CA LYS A 36 2.00 -12.23 -5.25
C LYS A 36 3.48 -12.05 -5.55
N GLU A 37 3.90 -12.28 -6.80
CA GLU A 37 5.29 -12.08 -7.24
C GLU A 37 5.67 -10.60 -7.13
N GLU A 38 4.86 -9.70 -7.69
CA GLU A 38 5.14 -8.25 -7.65
C GLU A 38 5.14 -7.69 -6.22
N LEU A 39 4.23 -8.17 -5.36
CA LEU A 39 4.22 -7.79 -3.94
C LEU A 39 5.50 -8.24 -3.22
N ALA A 40 6.03 -9.42 -3.56
CA ALA A 40 7.28 -9.91 -3.01
C ALA A 40 8.47 -9.05 -3.47
N ASP A 41 8.52 -8.68 -4.75
CA ASP A 41 9.59 -7.85 -5.29
C ASP A 41 9.57 -6.43 -4.69
N ILE A 42 8.40 -5.81 -4.57
CA ILE A 42 8.23 -4.54 -3.84
C ILE A 42 8.78 -4.65 -2.42
N PHE A 43 8.42 -5.71 -1.69
CA PHE A 43 8.89 -5.91 -0.33
C PHE A 43 10.41 -6.07 -0.26
N LEU A 44 11.00 -6.88 -1.14
CA LEU A 44 12.45 -7.11 -1.18
C LEU A 44 13.22 -5.83 -1.49
N TYR A 45 12.77 -5.04 -2.46
CA TYR A 45 13.42 -3.76 -2.78
C TYR A 45 13.22 -2.71 -1.70
N LEU A 46 12.05 -2.63 -1.06
CA LEU A 46 11.81 -1.73 0.05
C LEU A 46 12.74 -2.08 1.23
N LEU A 47 12.79 -3.36 1.61
CA LEU A 47 13.66 -3.84 2.69
C LEU A 47 15.13 -3.56 2.38
N ARG A 48 15.57 -3.81 1.14
CA ARG A 48 16.94 -3.52 0.72
C ARG A 48 17.26 -2.04 0.73
N LEU A 49 16.33 -1.19 0.31
CA LEU A 49 16.49 0.26 0.34
C LEU A 49 16.63 0.76 1.78
N SER A 50 15.78 0.27 2.69
CA SER A 50 15.86 0.59 4.12
C SER A 50 17.20 0.19 4.74
N ASP A 51 17.68 -1.03 4.46
CA ASP A 51 19.01 -1.51 4.86
C ASP A 51 20.13 -0.59 4.36
N LYS A 52 20.09 -0.20 3.08
CA LYS A 52 21.10 0.70 2.49
C LYS A 52 21.09 2.11 3.06
N LEU A 53 19.96 2.59 3.55
CA LEU A 53 19.82 3.91 4.16
C LEU A 53 19.98 3.88 5.68
N GLY A 54 20.16 2.71 6.30
CA GLY A 54 20.22 2.57 7.76
C GLY A 54 18.90 2.91 8.44
N ILE A 55 17.77 2.69 7.76
CA ILE A 55 16.43 2.98 8.28
C ILE A 55 15.87 1.70 8.90
N ASP A 56 15.54 1.73 10.19
CA ASP A 56 14.73 0.68 10.81
C ASP A 56 13.28 0.86 10.37
N LEU A 57 12.89 0.07 9.35
CA LEU A 57 11.56 0.14 8.77
C LEU A 57 10.47 -0.25 9.78
N ARG A 58 10.77 -1.10 10.77
CA ARG A 58 9.83 -1.50 11.82
C ARG A 58 9.57 -0.33 12.76
N GLU A 59 10.61 0.30 13.27
CA GLU A 59 10.51 1.47 14.16
C GLU A 59 9.75 2.62 13.47
N GLU A 60 10.11 2.94 12.22
CA GLU A 60 9.45 4.02 11.47
C GLU A 60 7.98 3.69 11.15
N SER A 61 7.64 2.42 10.94
CA SER A 61 6.25 1.98 10.76
C SER A 61 5.43 2.18 12.04
N GLU A 62 5.97 1.85 13.21
CA GLU A 62 5.30 2.07 14.50
C GLU A 62 5.06 3.56 14.78
N LYS A 63 6.07 4.41 14.55
CA LYS A 63 5.93 5.87 14.64
C LYS A 63 4.85 6.39 13.70
N LYS A 64 4.82 5.89 12.46
CA LYS A 64 3.83 6.29 11.46
C LYS A 64 2.40 5.90 11.86
N LEU A 65 2.20 4.71 12.43
CA LEU A 65 0.90 4.26 12.91
C LEU A 65 0.37 5.16 14.03
N LYS A 66 1.23 5.55 14.99
CA LYS A 66 0.85 6.51 16.05
C LYS A 66 0.42 7.85 15.45
N LEU A 67 1.21 8.42 14.55
CA LEU A 67 0.89 9.67 13.86
C LEU A 67 -0.41 9.58 13.05
N ASN A 68 -0.68 8.43 12.41
CA ASN A 68 -1.93 8.22 11.69
C ASN A 68 -3.14 8.18 12.64
N GLY A 69 -3.01 7.58 13.83
CA GLY A 69 -4.06 7.59 14.85
C GLY A 69 -4.40 9.00 15.34
N GLU A 70 -3.39 9.86 15.50
CA GLU A 70 -3.57 11.28 15.86
C GLU A 70 -4.23 12.08 14.72
N LYS A 71 -3.85 11.82 13.46
CA LYS A 71 -4.42 12.49 12.28
C LYS A 71 -5.84 12.05 11.95
N TYR A 72 -6.14 10.77 12.17
CA TYR A 72 -7.43 10.17 11.84
C TYR A 72 -8.13 9.60 13.10
N PRO A 73 -8.60 10.44 14.04
CA PRO A 73 -9.39 9.98 15.17
C PRO A 73 -10.64 9.22 14.70
N VAL A 74 -10.96 8.10 15.36
CA VAL A 74 -12.06 7.19 14.94
C VAL A 74 -13.40 7.91 14.89
N ASN A 75 -13.70 8.75 15.89
CA ASN A 75 -14.93 9.54 15.97
C ASN A 75 -15.11 10.53 14.82
N LEU A 76 -14.03 10.93 14.14
CA LEU A 76 -14.06 11.87 13.02
C LEU A 76 -13.85 11.20 11.66
N SER A 77 -13.33 9.97 11.64
CA SER A 77 -12.83 9.33 10.40
C SER A 77 -13.57 8.05 10.03
N LYS A 78 -14.27 7.40 10.97
CA LYS A 78 -15.00 6.16 10.67
C LYS A 78 -16.13 6.45 9.67
N GLY A 79 -16.09 5.78 8.52
CA GLY A 79 -17.07 5.99 7.44
C GLY A 79 -16.87 7.28 6.65
N ASN A 80 -15.77 8.01 6.86
CA ASN A 80 -15.48 9.26 6.19
C ASN A 80 -14.10 9.19 5.49
N SER A 81 -14.09 9.34 4.17
CA SER A 81 -12.87 9.36 3.34
C SER A 81 -12.25 10.75 3.18
N VAL A 82 -12.88 11.80 3.72
CA VAL A 82 -12.33 13.17 3.71
C VAL A 82 -11.03 13.20 4.50
N LYS A 83 -9.98 13.67 3.84
CA LYS A 83 -8.65 13.77 4.44
C LYS A 83 -8.71 14.74 5.63
N TYR A 84 -7.99 14.43 6.71
CA TYR A 84 -8.05 15.19 7.97
C TYR A 84 -7.82 16.70 7.83
N ASN A 85 -7.08 17.14 6.80
CA ASN A 85 -6.76 18.53 6.51
C ASN A 85 -7.76 19.23 5.57
N ARG A 86 -8.88 18.56 5.24
CA ARG A 86 -9.97 19.07 4.38
C ARG A 86 -11.35 18.87 5.03
N ARG A 87 -11.41 18.70 6.35
CA ARG A 87 -12.68 18.44 7.06
C ARG A 87 -13.62 19.66 7.10
N ASP A 88 -13.09 20.84 6.84
CA ASP A 88 -13.80 22.12 6.84
C ASP A 88 -14.06 22.66 5.41
N GLU A 89 -13.69 21.89 4.36
CA GLU A 89 -13.99 22.16 2.94
C GLU A 89 -15.34 21.54 2.55
#